data_AF-S4RXY9-F1
#
_entry.id   AF-S4RXY9-F1
#
_cell.length_a   1.000
_cell.length_b   1.000
_cell.length_c   1.000
_cell.angle_alpha   90.00
_cell.angle_beta   90.00
_cell.angle_gamma   90.00
#
_symmetry.space_group_name_H-M   'P 1'
#
loop_
_entity.id
_entity.type
_entity.pdbx_description
1 polymer ?
#
loop_
_entity_poly.entity_id
_entity_poly.type
_entity_poly.pdbx_seq_one_letter_code
_entity_poly.pdbx_strand_id
1 'polypeptide(L)'
;VARPRLLRVGGRELRLRRACGDVADCTFSERVSPSQPLGASDYLELCRHFRTVFVRRVPRLALAQRTQARRFITFVDTLYDAKVATPLSAEVPLSLLFASEPDGSMDRELMDDLGIAEASAASLSVFGGQEETFAFARTTSRLTEMHTHAYWNQYRHHH
;
A
#
# COMPACT_ATOMS: atom_id res chain seq x y z
N VAL A 1 -3.34 25.43 -11.23
CA VAL A 1 -1.90 25.19 -11.51
C VAL A 1 -1.35 24.27 -10.44
N ALA A 2 -0.79 23.11 -10.81
CA ALA A 2 -0.17 22.21 -9.84
C ALA A 2 1.18 22.78 -9.37
N ARG A 3 1.42 22.79 -8.06
CA ARG A 3 2.64 23.31 -7.44
C ARG A 3 3.22 22.29 -6.45
N PRO A 4 4.53 22.31 -6.19
CA PRO A 4 5.09 21.52 -5.11
C PRO A 4 4.51 21.98 -3.77
N ARG A 5 4.20 21.02 -2.88
CA ARG A 5 3.76 21.29 -1.52
C ARG A 5 4.62 20.51 -0.54
N LEU A 6 4.93 21.12 0.58
CA LEU A 6 5.75 20.52 1.63
C LEU A 6 4.91 20.45 2.90
N LEU A 7 4.75 19.25 3.44
CA LEU A 7 4.06 19.01 4.70
C LEU A 7 5.09 18.69 5.77
N ARG A 8 4.90 19.18 6.99
CA ARG A 8 5.77 18.88 8.13
C ARG A 8 5.07 17.88 9.04
N VAL A 9 5.66 16.70 9.17
CA VAL A 9 5.12 15.60 9.98
C VAL A 9 6.16 15.20 11.02
N GLY A 10 5.89 15.46 12.30
CA GLY A 10 6.77 15.00 13.39
C GLY A 10 8.25 15.34 13.23
N GLY A 11 8.58 16.52 12.68
CA GLY A 11 9.95 16.97 12.41
C GLY A 11 10.54 16.54 11.05
N ARG A 12 9.80 15.81 10.22
CA ARG A 12 10.19 15.41 8.86
C ARG A 12 9.44 16.21 7.81
N GLU A 13 10.06 16.41 6.65
CA GLU A 13 9.45 17.11 5.52
C GLU A 13 8.97 16.12 4.47
N LEU A 14 7.65 16.06 4.27
CA LEU A 14 7.00 15.29 3.23
C LEU A 14 6.79 16.17 2.00
N ARG A 15 7.65 16.01 1.00
CA ARG A 15 7.56 16.76 -0.26
C ARG A 15 6.63 16.07 -1.24
N LEU A 16 5.68 16.83 -1.77
CA LEU A 16 4.81 16.47 -2.89
C LEU A 16 5.20 17.32 -4.09
N ARG A 17 5.51 16.69 -5.22
CA ARG A 17 5.96 17.43 -6.41
C ARG A 17 4.82 18.13 -7.12
N ARG A 18 3.62 17.56 -7.06
CA ARG A 18 2.41 18.11 -7.67
C ARG A 18 1.25 18.01 -6.71
N ALA A 19 0.75 19.18 -6.32
CA ALA A 19 -0.47 19.33 -5.56
C ALA A 19 -1.23 20.56 -6.09
N CYS A 20 -2.55 20.52 -6.07
CA CYS A 20 -3.40 21.64 -6.43
C CYS A 20 -4.62 21.62 -5.51
N GLY A 21 -4.77 22.64 -4.67
CA GLY A 21 -5.86 22.68 -3.68
C GLY A 21 -5.80 21.50 -2.71
N ASP A 22 -6.89 20.73 -2.67
CA ASP A 22 -7.08 19.50 -1.89
C ASP A 22 -6.79 18.22 -2.70
N VAL A 23 -6.12 18.35 -3.86
CA VAL A 23 -5.67 17.23 -4.68
C VAL A 23 -4.15 17.09 -4.64
N ALA A 24 -3.67 15.89 -4.32
CA ALA A 24 -2.27 15.50 -4.46
C ALA A 24 -2.09 14.55 -5.64
N ASP A 25 -0.96 14.66 -6.32
CA ASP A 25 -0.57 13.79 -7.43
C ASP A 25 0.85 13.28 -7.21
N CYS A 26 0.96 11.98 -6.99
CA CYS A 26 2.22 11.30 -6.69
C CYS A 26 2.38 9.99 -7.47
N THR A 27 3.62 9.52 -7.51
CA THR A 27 3.97 8.19 -8.02
C THR A 27 4.19 7.21 -6.87
N PHE A 28 4.04 5.91 -7.12
CA PHE A 28 4.32 4.86 -6.14
C PHE A 28 5.73 5.01 -5.54
N SER A 29 6.75 5.21 -6.38
CA SER A 29 8.13 5.40 -5.95
C SER A 29 8.36 6.61 -5.05
N GLU A 30 7.52 7.65 -5.15
CA GLU A 30 7.65 8.85 -4.33
C GLU A 30 7.01 8.71 -2.94
N ARG A 31 6.05 7.80 -2.76
CA ARG A 31 5.36 7.57 -1.48
C ARG A 31 5.87 6.31 -0.78
N VAL A 32 6.12 5.27 -1.54
CA VAL A 32 6.61 3.97 -1.06
C VAL A 32 8.09 3.82 -1.43
N SER A 33 8.86 4.89 -1.28
CA SER A 33 10.29 4.85 -1.56
C SER A 33 11.02 3.97 -0.53
N PRO A 34 11.98 3.13 -0.95
CA PRO A 34 12.88 2.48 -0.02
C PRO A 34 13.81 3.49 0.70
N SER A 35 14.24 4.56 0.02
CA SER A 35 15.20 5.54 0.56
C SER A 35 14.59 6.56 1.52
N GLN A 36 13.26 6.74 1.48
CA GLN A 36 12.55 7.63 2.40
C GLN A 36 11.31 6.90 2.93
N PRO A 37 11.46 6.05 3.97
CA PRO A 37 10.34 5.36 4.59
C PRO A 37 9.34 6.36 5.14
N LEU A 38 8.09 6.24 4.72
CA LEU A 38 6.95 6.94 5.31
C LEU A 38 6.18 5.96 6.20
N GLY A 39 5.76 6.44 7.36
CA GLY A 39 4.94 5.70 8.32
C GLY A 39 3.46 6.11 8.25
N ALA A 40 2.65 5.46 9.08
CA ALA A 40 1.22 5.75 9.18
C ALA A 40 0.93 7.24 9.49
N SER A 41 1.71 7.86 10.37
CA SER A 41 1.56 9.29 10.70
C SER A 41 1.78 10.22 9.50
N ASP A 42 2.72 9.89 8.61
CA ASP A 42 2.98 10.66 7.39
C ASP A 42 1.80 10.58 6.42
N TYR A 43 1.22 9.39 6.27
CA TYR A 43 0.05 9.18 5.44
C TYR A 43 -1.19 9.84 6.02
N LEU A 44 -1.35 9.84 7.34
CA LEU A 44 -2.47 10.51 7.99
C LEU A 44 -2.39 12.03 7.76
N GLU A 45 -1.19 12.61 7.85
CA GLU A 45 -1.00 14.03 7.58
C GLU A 45 -1.28 14.38 6.11
N LEU A 46 -0.95 13.48 5.18
CA LEU A 46 -1.38 13.60 3.79
C LEU A 46 -2.91 13.64 3.69
N CYS A 47 -3.61 12.72 4.35
CA CYS A 47 -5.07 12.63 4.30
C CYS A 47 -5.76 13.87 4.90
N ARG A 48 -5.16 14.49 5.92
CA ARG A 48 -5.68 15.74 6.52
C ARG A 48 -5.65 16.92 5.56
N HIS A 49 -4.70 16.93 4.62
CA HIS A 49 -4.48 18.04 3.70
C HIS A 49 -5.13 17.84 2.33
N PHE A 50 -5.47 16.60 1.97
CA PHE A 50 -5.93 16.24 0.64
C PHE A 50 -7.15 15.34 0.69
N ARG A 51 -8.20 15.73 -0.02
CA ARG A 51 -9.41 14.91 -0.23
C ARG A 51 -9.26 13.93 -1.39
N THR A 52 -8.29 14.16 -2.27
CA THR A 52 -7.99 13.25 -3.38
C THR A 52 -6.49 13.08 -3.54
N VAL A 53 -6.03 11.84 -3.65
CA VAL A 53 -4.63 11.47 -3.85
C VAL A 53 -4.50 10.55 -5.06
N PHE A 54 -3.96 11.08 -6.15
CA PHE A 54 -3.65 10.26 -7.33
C PHE A 54 -2.35 9.49 -7.10
N VAL A 55 -2.39 8.18 -7.34
CA VAL A 55 -1.22 7.30 -7.22
C VAL A 55 -0.93 6.68 -8.58
N ARG A 56 0.20 7.05 -9.19
CA ARG A 56 0.58 6.56 -10.52
C ARG A 56 1.71 5.55 -10.50
N ARG A 57 1.74 4.69 -11.52
CA ARG A 57 2.80 3.71 -11.78
C ARG A 57 3.04 2.78 -10.60
N VAL A 58 1.96 2.21 -10.06
CA VAL A 58 2.05 1.17 -9.04
C VAL A 58 2.52 -0.12 -9.72
N PRO A 59 3.73 -0.64 -9.40
CA PRO A 59 4.23 -1.87 -9.99
C PRO A 59 3.47 -3.07 -9.42
N ARG A 60 3.60 -4.22 -10.07
CA ARG A 60 3.24 -5.49 -9.44
C ARG A 60 4.16 -5.74 -8.24
N LEU A 61 3.58 -5.93 -7.06
CA LEU A 61 4.31 -6.11 -5.80
C LEU A 61 4.64 -7.59 -5.60
N ALA A 62 5.87 -7.96 -5.94
CA ALA A 62 6.41 -9.31 -5.78
C ALA A 62 7.06 -9.54 -4.40
N LEU A 63 7.43 -10.79 -4.08
CA LEU A 63 8.05 -11.18 -2.81
C LEU A 63 9.33 -10.38 -2.48
N ALA A 64 10.12 -10.04 -3.50
CA ALA A 64 11.31 -9.21 -3.33
C ALA A 64 11.00 -7.81 -2.77
N GLN A 65 9.73 -7.38 -2.84
CA GLN A 65 9.25 -6.06 -2.45
C GLN A 65 8.29 -6.11 -1.23
N ARG A 66 8.40 -7.12 -0.35
CA ARG A 66 7.53 -7.26 0.83
C ARG A 66 7.45 -6.01 1.71
N THR A 67 8.57 -5.33 1.95
CA THR A 67 8.58 -4.09 2.74
C THR A 67 7.77 -2.99 2.05
N GLN A 68 7.88 -2.85 0.73
CA GLN A 68 7.09 -1.89 -0.04
C GLN A 68 5.61 -2.29 -0.05
N ALA A 69 5.30 -3.58 -0.17
CA ALA A 69 3.94 -4.09 -0.12
C ALA A 69 3.26 -3.76 1.21
N ARG A 70 3.92 -4.04 2.34
CA ARG A 70 3.40 -3.68 3.68
C ARG A 70 3.17 -2.18 3.84
N ARG A 71 4.12 -1.36 3.37
CA ARG A 71 3.96 0.11 3.40
C ARG A 71 2.81 0.59 2.52
N PHE A 72 2.61 -0.05 1.37
CA PHE A 72 1.51 0.25 0.47
C PHE A 72 0.15 -0.14 1.08
N ILE A 73 0.07 -1.28 1.78
CA ILE A 73 -1.11 -1.65 2.57
C ILE A 73 -1.42 -0.57 3.60
N THR A 74 -0.45 -0.18 4.43
CA THR A 74 -0.65 0.87 5.43
C THR A 74 -1.09 2.19 4.80
N PHE A 75 -0.53 2.55 3.65
CA PHE A 75 -0.91 3.75 2.90
C PHE A 75 -2.37 3.70 2.44
N VAL A 76 -2.78 2.62 1.79
CA VAL A 76 -4.16 2.43 1.32
C VAL A 76 -5.13 2.37 2.50
N ASP A 77 -4.78 1.67 3.57
CA ASP A 77 -5.61 1.58 4.78
C ASP A 77 -5.84 2.97 5.37
N THR A 78 -4.80 3.79 5.47
CA THR A 78 -4.92 5.17 5.98
C THR A 78 -5.84 6.02 5.11
N LEU A 79 -5.72 5.92 3.77
CA LEU A 79 -6.56 6.66 2.82
C LEU A 79 -8.02 6.19 2.88
N TYR A 80 -8.25 4.89 3.00
CA TYR A 80 -9.56 4.28 3.12
C TYR A 80 -10.28 4.72 4.41
N ASP A 81 -9.56 4.72 5.52
CA ASP A 81 -10.09 5.12 6.83
C ASP A 81 -10.38 6.62 6.86
N ALA A 82 -9.49 7.43 6.27
CA ALA A 82 -9.67 8.87 6.15
C ALA A 82 -10.62 9.31 5.03
N LYS A 83 -11.24 8.36 4.29
CA LYS A 83 -12.18 8.63 3.19
C LYS A 83 -11.62 9.55 2.10
N VAL A 84 -10.35 9.34 1.75
CA VAL A 84 -9.66 10.10 0.70
C VAL A 84 -9.80 9.39 -0.63
N ALA A 85 -10.32 10.09 -1.65
CA ALA A 85 -10.46 9.50 -2.97
C ALA A 85 -9.09 9.17 -3.57
N THR A 86 -8.88 7.92 -3.98
CA THR A 86 -7.55 7.45 -4.37
C THR A 86 -7.57 6.81 -5.77
N PRO A 87 -7.66 7.61 -6.85
CA PRO A 87 -7.53 7.09 -8.20
C PRO A 87 -6.12 6.53 -8.41
N LEU A 88 -6.05 5.27 -8.84
CA LEU A 88 -4.81 4.53 -8.95
C LEU A 88 -4.54 4.06 -10.37
N SER A 89 -3.27 4.12 -10.79
CA SER A 89 -2.77 3.51 -12.02
C SER A 89 -1.71 2.47 -11.68
N ALA A 90 -2.04 1.20 -11.93
CA ALA A 90 -1.17 0.05 -11.74
C ALA A 90 -0.72 -0.54 -13.08
N GLU A 91 0.41 -1.25 -13.06
CA GLU A 91 0.93 -2.04 -14.18
C GLU A 91 0.06 -3.26 -14.50
N VAL A 92 -0.61 -3.81 -13.48
CA VAL A 92 -1.48 -4.98 -13.58
C VAL A 92 -2.86 -4.69 -12.98
N PRO A 93 -3.91 -5.45 -13.32
CA PRO A 93 -5.21 -5.37 -12.63
C PRO A 93 -5.06 -5.53 -11.11
N LEU A 94 -5.94 -4.89 -10.33
CA LEU A 94 -5.88 -4.92 -8.86
C LEU A 94 -5.86 -6.34 -8.28
N SER A 95 -6.56 -7.29 -8.91
CA SER A 95 -6.57 -8.70 -8.51
C SER A 95 -5.21 -9.40 -8.61
N LEU A 96 -4.29 -8.86 -9.42
CA LEU A 96 -2.93 -9.40 -9.62
C LEU A 96 -1.86 -8.48 -9.03
N LEU A 97 -2.25 -7.42 -8.33
CA LEU A 97 -1.33 -6.38 -7.84
C LEU A 97 -0.33 -6.93 -6.83
N PHE A 98 -0.78 -7.80 -5.94
CA PHE A 98 0.07 -8.54 -5.02
C PHE A 98 0.33 -9.93 -5.60
N ALA A 99 1.60 -10.32 -5.69
CA ALA A 99 1.94 -11.70 -6.03
C ALA A 99 1.62 -12.60 -4.83
N SER A 100 0.69 -13.54 -4.99
CA SER A 100 0.56 -14.70 -4.10
C SER A 100 1.42 -15.83 -4.66
N GLU A 101 2.22 -16.48 -3.82
CA GLU A 101 2.81 -17.77 -4.17
C GLU A 101 1.68 -18.79 -4.43
N PRO A 102 1.82 -19.73 -5.38
CA PRO A 102 1.13 -20.99 -5.24
C PRO A 102 1.58 -21.62 -3.92
N ASP A 103 0.62 -22.12 -3.15
CA ASP A 103 0.80 -22.75 -1.85
C ASP A 103 2.08 -23.61 -1.79
N GLY A 104 2.85 -23.46 -0.72
CA GLY A 104 4.20 -24.01 -0.53
C GLY A 104 4.22 -25.54 -0.35
N SER A 105 3.53 -26.28 -1.20
CA SER A 105 3.57 -27.74 -1.25
C SER A 105 4.87 -28.27 -1.88
N MET A 106 5.72 -27.41 -2.46
CA MET A 106 6.91 -27.84 -3.20
C MET A 106 8.24 -27.78 -2.41
N ASP A 107 8.33 -27.03 -1.32
CA ASP A 107 9.62 -26.82 -0.61
C ASP A 107 9.83 -27.71 0.61
N ARG A 108 8.79 -28.39 1.10
CA ARG A 108 8.91 -29.19 2.33
C ARG A 108 9.69 -30.49 2.14
N GLU A 109 9.63 -31.10 0.95
CA GLU A 109 10.43 -32.28 0.60
C GLU A 109 11.91 -31.94 0.34
N LEU A 110 12.22 -30.71 -0.09
CA LEU A 110 13.60 -30.30 -0.39
C LEU A 110 14.35 -29.71 0.81
N MET A 111 13.63 -29.17 1.81
CA MET A 111 14.24 -28.62 3.03
C MET A 111 14.72 -29.72 4.01
N ASP A 112 14.12 -30.90 3.98
CA ASP A 112 14.49 -32.03 4.84
C ASP A 112 15.88 -32.59 4.47
N ASP A 113 16.19 -32.63 3.17
CA ASP A 113 17.47 -33.13 2.65
C ASP A 113 18.67 -32.20 2.88
N LEU A 114 18.44 -30.92 3.16
CA LEU A 114 19.50 -29.91 3.29
C LEU A 114 19.91 -29.58 4.74
N GLY A 115 19.31 -30.22 5.75
CA GLY A 115 19.75 -30.12 7.14
C GLY A 115 19.82 -28.69 7.69
N ILE A 116 18.99 -27.78 7.17
CA ILE A 116 18.93 -26.39 7.65
C ILE A 116 18.13 -26.39 8.95
N ALA A 117 18.85 -26.26 10.07
CA ALA A 117 18.27 -26.18 11.41
C ALA A 117 17.14 -25.13 11.46
N GLU A 118 15.96 -25.58 11.92
CA GLU A 118 14.65 -24.91 11.99
C GLU A 118 14.64 -23.44 12.46
N ALA A 119 15.68 -22.96 13.14
CA ALA A 119 15.67 -21.68 13.85
C ALA A 119 15.58 -20.44 12.94
N SER A 120 16.07 -20.49 11.69
CA SER A 120 15.97 -19.34 10.76
C SER A 120 14.80 -19.41 9.78
N ALA A 121 14.27 -20.60 9.49
CA ALA A 121 13.13 -20.76 8.56
C ALA A 121 11.78 -20.59 9.27
N ALA A 122 11.69 -20.95 10.56
CA ALA A 122 10.47 -20.84 11.35
C ALA A 122 10.06 -19.38 11.62
N SER A 123 11.02 -18.47 11.85
CA SER A 123 10.70 -17.05 12.12
C SER A 123 10.18 -16.28 10.89
N LEU A 124 10.47 -16.78 9.67
CA LEU A 124 10.02 -16.20 8.40
C LEU A 124 8.71 -16.80 7.88
N SER A 125 8.40 -18.05 8.26
CA SER A 125 7.18 -18.76 7.85
C SER A 125 6.02 -18.62 8.86
N VAL A 126 6.30 -18.52 10.16
CA VAL A 126 5.28 -18.49 11.23
C VAL A 126 4.49 -17.17 11.31
N PHE A 127 5.01 -16.05 10.79
CA PHE A 127 4.34 -14.73 10.81
C PHE A 127 4.04 -14.16 9.40
N GLY A 128 4.16 -14.97 8.34
CA GLY A 128 4.40 -14.43 7.00
C GLY A 128 3.34 -14.67 5.93
N GLY A 129 2.61 -15.80 5.95
CA GLY A 129 1.83 -16.24 4.78
C GLY A 129 0.34 -15.88 4.83
N GLN A 130 -0.36 -16.35 5.87
CA GLN A 130 -1.81 -16.23 5.95
C GLN A 130 -2.27 -14.80 6.28
N GLU A 131 -1.61 -14.15 7.23
CA GLU A 131 -1.91 -12.76 7.60
C GLU A 131 -1.64 -11.78 6.45
N GLU A 132 -0.56 -12.00 5.69
CA GLU A 132 -0.25 -11.17 4.52
C GLU A 132 -1.25 -11.40 3.40
N THR A 133 -1.62 -12.64 3.12
CA THR A 133 -2.65 -12.96 2.11
C THR A 133 -3.97 -12.30 2.46
N PHE A 134 -4.39 -12.37 3.72
CA PHE A 134 -5.58 -11.68 4.20
C PHE A 134 -5.45 -10.16 4.07
N ALA A 135 -4.29 -9.59 4.42
CA ALA A 135 -4.04 -8.16 4.26
C ALA A 135 -4.08 -7.73 2.78
N PHE A 136 -3.49 -8.49 1.85
CA PHE A 136 -3.53 -8.22 0.41
C PHE A 136 -4.96 -8.28 -0.15
N ALA A 137 -5.72 -9.32 0.21
CA ALA A 137 -7.12 -9.46 -0.21
C ALA A 137 -7.97 -8.29 0.32
N ARG A 138 -7.79 -7.93 1.59
CA ARG A 138 -8.47 -6.78 2.23
C ARG A 138 -8.11 -5.45 1.55
N THR A 139 -6.84 -5.21 1.26
CA THR A 139 -6.41 -3.99 0.56
C THR A 139 -6.99 -3.92 -0.86
N THR A 140 -7.01 -5.04 -1.58
CA THR A 140 -7.60 -5.12 -2.93
C THR A 140 -9.10 -4.85 -2.90
N SER A 141 -9.82 -5.41 -1.92
CA SER A 141 -11.25 -5.17 -1.71
C SER A 141 -11.51 -3.69 -1.41
N ARG A 142 -10.76 -3.08 -0.48
CA ARG A 142 -10.86 -1.65 -0.14
C ARG A 142 -10.63 -0.75 -1.34
N LEU A 143 -9.58 -1.03 -2.13
CA LEU A 143 -9.34 -0.29 -3.37
C LEU A 143 -10.52 -0.43 -4.33
N THR A 144 -11.04 -1.64 -4.53
CA THR A 144 -12.17 -1.88 -5.44
C THR A 144 -13.40 -1.12 -4.98
N GLU A 145 -13.72 -1.17 -3.69
CA GLU A 145 -14.85 -0.49 -3.07
C GLU A 145 -14.77 1.04 -3.26
N MET A 146 -13.61 1.64 -2.96
CA MET A 146 -13.36 3.07 -3.14
C MET A 146 -13.45 3.55 -4.59
N HIS A 147 -13.39 2.65 -5.58
CA HIS A 147 -13.59 3.01 -6.99
C HIS A 147 -15.05 2.91 -7.43
N THR A 148 -15.97 2.49 -6.57
CA THR A 148 -17.39 2.39 -6.90
C THR A 148 -18.14 3.68 -6.61
N HIS A 149 -19.12 4.02 -7.46
CA HIS A 149 -20.02 5.15 -7.22
C HIS A 149 -20.92 4.93 -5.99
N ALA A 150 -21.24 3.68 -5.68
CA ALA A 150 -22.04 3.30 -4.52
C ALA A 150 -21.38 3.70 -3.20
N TYR A 151 -20.07 3.43 -3.06
CA TYR A 151 -19.29 3.83 -1.88
C TYR A 151 -19.38 5.33 -1.63
N TRP A 152 -19.07 6.15 -2.64
CA TRP A 152 -19.08 7.60 -2.49
C TRP A 152 -20.49 8.17 -2.28
N ASN A 153 -21.53 7.57 -2.86
CA ASN A 153 -22.90 8.00 -2.59
C ASN A 153 -23.27 7.83 -1.12
N GLN A 154 -22.87 6.74 -0.49
CA GLN A 154 -23.14 6.49 0.92
C GLN A 154 -22.47 7.54 1.83
N TYR A 155 -21.27 8.00 1.48
CA TYR A 155 -20.53 9.00 2.25
C TYR A 155 -20.87 10.46 1.92
N ARG A 156 -21.46 10.74 0.75
CA ARG A 156 -21.88 12.10 0.36
C ARG A 156 -23.07 12.63 1.18
N HIS A 157 -23.83 11.78 1.85
CA HIS A 157 -24.97 12.19 2.66
C HIS A 157 -24.61 12.64 4.09
N HIS A 158 -23.34 12.58 4.49
CA HIS A 158 -22.88 12.92 5.85
C HIS A 158 -22.13 14.26 5.95
N HIS A 159 -22.20 15.12 4.94
CA HIS A 159 -21.61 16.46 4.94
C HIS A 159 -22.61 17.55 4.57
#